data_AF-A0A7X5Q8P6-F1
#
_entry.id   AF-A0A7X5Q8P6-F1
#
_cell.length_a   1.000
_cell.length_b   1.000
_cell.length_c   1.000
_cell.angle_alpha   90.00
_cell.angle_beta   90.00
_cell.angle_gamma   90.00
#
_symmetry.space_group_name_H-M   'P 1'
#
loop_
_entity.id
_entity.type
_entity.pdbx_description
1 polymer ?
#
loop_
_entity_poly.entity_id
_entity_poly.type
_entity_poly.pdbx_seq_one_letter_code
_entity_poly.pdbx_strand_id
1 'polypeptide(L)'
;MINISKESLGKQLKTLLSSGRSIQYIACWASDLSLHYESFPSEIREILENLSFMEAGPEFQYTKEELYQLGNRLIEEGEKDELLEPIQEIKEKATELDKSWLMCPSCQEVWKSTSMYGMVRCPGCRNKLHNPRYLRSR
;
A
#
# COMPACT_ATOMS: atom_id res chain seq x y z
N MET A 1 1.57 -3.80 -20.68
CA MET A 1 0.58 -4.25 -19.69
C MET A 1 0.12 -3.02 -18.94
N ILE A 2 -1.14 -2.64 -19.11
CA ILE A 2 -1.73 -1.55 -18.34
C ILE A 2 -2.11 -2.15 -16.98
N ASN A 3 -1.39 -1.80 -15.92
CA ASN A 3 -1.76 -2.18 -14.55
C ASN A 3 -2.48 -0.98 -13.92
N ILE A 4 -3.75 -1.12 -13.57
CA ILE A 4 -4.56 -0.06 -12.96
C ILE A 4 -4.92 -0.50 -11.55
N SER A 5 -4.57 0.31 -10.55
CA SER A 5 -5.03 0.18 -9.17
C SER A 5 -6.38 0.88 -8.96
N LYS A 6 -7.09 0.56 -7.88
CA LYS A 6 -8.33 1.26 -7.47
C LYS A 6 -8.11 2.76 -7.36
N GLU A 7 -7.00 3.17 -6.72
CA GLU A 7 -6.64 4.56 -6.55
C GLU A 7 -6.45 5.28 -7.91
N SER A 8 -5.69 4.66 -8.82
CA SER A 8 -5.47 5.20 -10.17
C SER A 8 -6.78 5.29 -10.96
N LEU A 9 -7.65 4.29 -10.86
CA LEU A 9 -8.96 4.29 -11.49
C LEU A 9 -9.84 5.43 -10.96
N GLY A 10 -9.91 5.60 -9.63
CA GLY A 10 -10.67 6.67 -8.99
C GLY A 10 -10.18 8.06 -9.36
N LYS A 11 -8.86 8.26 -9.43
CA LYS A 11 -8.25 9.53 -9.90
C LYS A 11 -8.63 9.84 -11.34
N GLN A 12 -8.50 8.86 -12.24
CA GLN A 12 -8.87 9.03 -13.65
C GLN A 12 -10.35 9.38 -13.81
N LEU A 13 -11.23 8.65 -13.11
CA LEU A 13 -12.68 8.91 -13.12
C LEU A 13 -12.98 10.36 -12.69
N LYS A 14 -12.38 10.83 -11.59
CA LYS A 14 -12.56 12.22 -11.13
C LYS A 14 -12.02 13.24 -12.12
N THR A 15 -10.89 12.98 -12.78
CA THR A 15 -10.36 13.86 -13.84
C THR A 15 -11.31 13.97 -15.04
N LEU A 16 -11.93 12.86 -15.44
CA LEU A 16 -12.93 12.87 -16.52
C LEU A 16 -14.16 13.69 -16.11
N LEU A 17 -14.65 13.54 -14.88
CA LEU A 17 -15.78 14.31 -14.36
C LEU A 17 -15.45 15.81 -14.25
N SER A 18 -14.27 16.17 -13.73
CA SER A 18 -13.87 17.57 -13.55
C SER A 18 -13.61 18.29 -14.86
N SER A 19 -13.22 17.55 -15.91
CA SER A 19 -13.06 18.09 -17.26
C SER A 19 -14.39 18.23 -18.04
N GLY A 20 -15.52 17.91 -17.40
CA GLY A 20 -16.84 18.07 -17.99
C GLY A 20 -17.18 17.01 -19.04
N ARG A 21 -16.51 15.86 -19.04
CA ARG A 21 -16.84 14.74 -19.93
C ARG A 21 -18.25 14.24 -19.66
N SER A 22 -18.94 13.81 -20.71
CA SER A 22 -20.28 13.26 -20.61
C SER A 22 -20.25 11.86 -19.98
N ILE A 23 -21.39 11.43 -19.44
CA ILE A 23 -21.57 10.07 -18.91
C ILE A 23 -21.29 9.03 -20.02
N GLN A 24 -21.79 9.27 -21.24
CA GLN A 24 -21.48 8.44 -22.41
C GLN A 24 -19.97 8.28 -22.65
N TYR A 25 -19.20 9.36 -22.50
CA TYR A 25 -17.75 9.30 -22.68
C TYR A 25 -17.09 8.42 -21.60
N ILE A 26 -17.54 8.54 -20.35
CA ILE A 26 -17.04 7.73 -19.22
C ILE A 26 -17.37 6.25 -19.44
N ALA A 27 -18.56 5.96 -19.95
CA ALA A 27 -18.99 4.59 -20.26
C ALA A 27 -18.11 3.96 -21.35
N CYS A 28 -17.84 4.71 -22.42
CA CYS A 28 -16.94 4.30 -23.51
C CYS A 28 -15.51 4.07 -23.01
N TRP A 29 -14.99 5.00 -22.20
CA TRP A 29 -13.68 4.85 -21.55
C TRP A 29 -13.59 3.57 -20.69
N ALA A 30 -14.64 3.24 -19.94
CA ALA A 30 -14.67 2.03 -19.13
C ALA A 30 -14.73 0.75 -20.00
N SER A 31 -15.48 0.80 -21.10
CA SER A 31 -15.54 -0.28 -22.10
C SER A 31 -14.17 -0.54 -22.74
N ASP A 32 -13.47 0.51 -23.17
CA ASP A 32 -12.13 0.43 -23.74
C ASP A 32 -11.12 -0.17 -22.75
N LEU A 33 -11.17 0.25 -21.48
CA LEU A 33 -10.33 -0.33 -20.44
C LEU A 33 -10.65 -1.82 -20.21
N SER A 34 -11.93 -2.20 -20.26
CA SER A 34 -12.38 -3.58 -20.06
C SER A 34 -11.86 -4.54 -21.12
N LEU A 35 -11.43 -4.07 -22.29
CA LEU A 35 -10.76 -4.92 -23.30
C LEU A 35 -9.43 -5.54 -22.79
N HIS A 36 -8.89 -5.01 -21.70
CA HIS A 36 -7.70 -5.55 -21.02
C HIS A 36 -8.04 -6.39 -19.76
N TYR A 37 -9.27 -6.92 -19.70
CA TYR A 37 -9.91 -7.62 -18.58
C TYR A 37 -9.00 -8.56 -17.78
N GLU A 38 -8.20 -9.39 -18.45
CA GLU A 38 -7.40 -10.44 -17.82
C GLU A 38 -6.30 -9.88 -16.89
N SER A 39 -5.95 -8.61 -17.03
CA SER A 39 -4.89 -7.97 -16.26
C SER A 39 -5.38 -7.34 -14.94
N PHE A 40 -6.69 -7.33 -14.67
CA PHE A 40 -7.27 -6.60 -13.55
C PHE A 40 -7.84 -7.49 -12.43
N PRO A 41 -7.75 -7.05 -11.17
CA PRO A 41 -8.47 -7.65 -10.04
C PRO A 41 -9.98 -7.72 -10.32
N SER A 42 -10.66 -8.75 -9.77
CA SER A 42 -12.11 -8.96 -9.97
C SER A 42 -12.96 -7.73 -9.59
N GLU A 43 -12.57 -7.03 -8.53
CA GLU A 43 -13.28 -5.83 -8.05
C GLU A 43 -13.18 -4.67 -9.04
N ILE A 44 -12.01 -4.46 -9.65
CA ILE A 44 -11.82 -3.41 -10.67
C ILE A 44 -12.62 -3.77 -11.94
N ARG A 45 -12.65 -5.06 -12.29
CA ARG A 45 -13.42 -5.55 -13.43
C ARG A 45 -14.91 -5.28 -13.26
N GLU A 46 -15.48 -5.61 -12.10
CA GLU A 46 -16.89 -5.36 -11.81
C GLU A 46 -17.25 -3.87 -11.90
N ILE A 47 -16.36 -2.99 -11.43
CA ILE A 47 -16.55 -1.54 -11.53
C ILE A 47 -16.53 -1.08 -12.99
N LEU A 48 -15.55 -1.54 -13.78
CA LEU A 48 -15.45 -1.19 -15.20
C LEU A 48 -16.65 -1.72 -16.00
N GLU A 49 -17.13 -2.93 -15.71
CA GLU A 49 -18.34 -3.49 -16.29
C GLU A 49 -19.54 -2.59 -16.00
N ASN A 50 -19.80 -2.25 -14.73
CA ASN A 50 -20.91 -1.39 -14.34
C ASN A 50 -20.85 0.00 -15.00
N LEU A 51 -19.65 0.58 -15.11
CA LEU A 51 -19.47 1.85 -15.82
C LEU A 51 -19.72 1.71 -17.33
N SER A 52 -19.29 0.61 -17.95
CA SER A 52 -19.54 0.35 -19.37
C SER A 52 -21.02 0.13 -19.69
N PHE A 53 -21.78 -0.47 -18.76
CA PHE A 53 -23.23 -0.68 -18.92
C PHE A 53 -24.03 0.62 -19.00
N MET A 54 -23.47 1.76 -18.59
CA MET A 54 -24.10 3.08 -18.81
C MET A 54 -24.31 3.42 -20.29
N GLU A 55 -23.64 2.73 -21.23
CA GLU A 55 -23.90 2.84 -22.67
C GLU A 55 -25.25 2.23 -23.08
N ALA A 56 -25.76 1.26 -22.33
CA ALA A 56 -26.96 0.50 -22.70
C ALA A 56 -28.23 1.35 -22.70
N GLY A 57 -28.29 2.37 -21.83
CA GLY A 57 -29.45 3.26 -21.73
C GLY A 57 -29.40 4.21 -20.52
N PRO A 58 -30.20 5.29 -20.53
CA PRO A 58 -30.26 6.27 -19.43
C PRO A 58 -30.66 5.65 -18.07
N GLU A 59 -31.40 4.54 -18.07
CA GLU A 59 -31.82 3.79 -16.89
C GLU A 59 -30.66 3.10 -16.14
N PHE A 60 -29.52 2.93 -16.81
CA PHE A 60 -28.29 2.37 -16.24
C PHE A 60 -27.25 3.44 -15.90
N GLN A 61 -27.56 4.73 -16.15
CA GLN A 61 -26.60 5.81 -15.94
C GLN A 61 -26.53 6.19 -14.46
N TYR A 62 -25.31 6.18 -13.93
CA TYR A 62 -25.02 6.88 -12.70
C TYR A 62 -25.17 8.40 -12.89
N THR A 63 -25.69 9.06 -11.86
CA THR A 63 -25.60 10.51 -11.73
C THR A 63 -24.15 10.96 -11.59
N LYS A 64 -23.87 12.24 -11.85
CA LYS A 64 -22.52 12.79 -11.67
C LYS A 64 -22.07 12.66 -10.22
N GLU A 65 -22.99 12.90 -9.28
CA GLU A 65 -22.76 12.79 -7.85
C GLU A 65 -22.38 11.36 -7.44
N GLU A 66 -23.07 10.34 -7.95
CA GLU A 66 -22.74 8.94 -7.72
C GLU A 66 -21.36 8.57 -8.29
N LEU A 67 -21.02 9.06 -9.48
CA LEU A 67 -19.70 8.85 -10.07
C LEU A 67 -18.60 9.56 -9.26
N TYR A 68 -18.86 10.75 -8.73
CA TYR A 68 -17.93 11.44 -7.82
C TYR A 68 -17.73 10.67 -6.52
N GLN A 69 -18.80 10.14 -5.93
CA GLN A 69 -18.73 9.31 -4.73
C GLN A 69 -17.97 8.00 -4.99
N LEU A 70 -18.23 7.35 -6.13
CA LEU A 70 -17.49 6.17 -6.56
C LEU A 70 -16.00 6.48 -6.71
N GLY A 71 -15.64 7.60 -7.36
CA GLY A 71 -14.25 8.03 -7.50
C GLY A 71 -13.56 8.29 -6.16
N ASN A 72 -14.24 8.92 -5.20
CA ASN A 72 -13.70 9.14 -3.85
C ASN A 72 -13.48 7.82 -3.12
N ARG A 73 -14.48 6.93 -3.12
CA ARG A 73 -14.40 5.60 -2.49
C ARG A 73 -13.25 4.79 -3.05
N LEU A 74 -13.07 4.78 -4.37
CA LEU A 74 -11.96 4.08 -5.04
C LEU A 74 -10.58 4.59 -4.61
N ILE A 75 -10.44 5.90 -4.42
CA ILE A 75 -9.21 6.51 -3.92
C ILE A 75 -8.97 6.10 -2.47
N GLU A 76 -9.97 6.23 -1.61
CA GLU A 76 -9.86 5.87 -0.19
C GLU A 76 -9.55 4.38 0.02
N GLU A 77 -10.20 3.49 -0.74
CA GLU A 77 -9.94 2.06 -0.67
C GLU A 77 -8.57 1.69 -1.24
N GLY A 78 -8.16 2.31 -2.35
CA GLY A 78 -6.83 2.09 -2.93
C GLY A 78 -5.69 2.58 -2.02
N GLU A 79 -5.87 3.71 -1.35
CA GLU A 79 -4.93 4.20 -0.32
C GLU A 79 -4.89 3.26 0.89
N LYS A 80 -6.03 2.68 1.30
CA LYS A 80 -6.09 1.68 2.38
C LYS A 80 -5.46 0.34 1.99
N ASP A 81 -5.53 -0.07 0.73
CA ASP A 81 -4.88 -1.28 0.25
C ASP A 81 -3.34 -1.12 0.21
N GLU A 82 -2.82 0.09 -0.06
CA GLU A 82 -1.39 0.42 0.08
C GLU A 82 -0.97 0.57 1.55
N LEU A 83 -1.86 1.10 2.39
CA LEU A 83 -1.76 1.04 3.84
C LEU A 83 -2.20 -0.35 4.32
N LEU A 84 -1.44 -1.38 3.96
CA LEU A 84 -1.30 -2.54 4.83
C LEU A 84 -0.81 -1.99 6.19
N GLU A 85 -1.78 -1.60 7.02
CA GLU A 85 -1.65 -1.29 8.44
C GLU A 85 -0.59 -2.26 8.98
N PRO A 86 0.45 -1.78 9.68
CA PRO A 86 1.47 -2.68 10.21
C PRO A 86 0.74 -3.79 10.94
N ILE A 87 0.84 -5.01 10.38
CA ILE A 87 0.13 -6.22 10.82
C ILE A 87 0.12 -6.16 12.34
N GLN A 88 -1.02 -6.30 13.00
CA GLN A 88 -1.08 -6.19 14.46
C GLN A 88 -0.02 -7.10 15.15
N GLU A 89 0.37 -8.21 14.48
CA GLU A 89 1.53 -9.06 14.83
C GLU A 89 2.90 -8.34 14.86
N ILE A 90 3.14 -7.35 13.99
CA ILE A 90 4.36 -6.53 13.97
C ILE A 90 4.39 -5.58 15.18
N LYS A 91 3.24 -5.04 15.62
CA LYS A 91 3.21 -4.19 16.83
C LYS A 91 3.57 -4.99 18.08
N GLU A 92 3.10 -6.22 18.21
CA GLU A 92 3.45 -7.08 19.35
C GLU A 92 4.92 -7.56 19.27
N LYS A 93 5.42 -7.93 18.08
CA LYS A 93 6.81 -8.36 17.87
C LYS A 93 7.84 -7.21 17.90
N ALA A 94 7.46 -5.97 17.62
CA ALA A 94 8.39 -4.82 17.64
C ALA A 94 8.67 -4.29 19.05
N THR A 95 7.82 -4.60 20.04
CA THR A 95 8.05 -4.23 21.45
C THR A 95 9.15 -5.05 22.14
N GLU A 96 9.64 -6.10 21.49
CA GLU A 96 10.63 -7.04 22.02
C GLU A 96 11.94 -7.05 21.20
N LEU A 97 12.42 -5.88 20.76
CA LEU A 97 13.87 -5.66 20.66
C LEU A 97 14.43 -5.67 22.08
N ASP A 98 14.46 -6.88 22.64
CA ASP A 98 14.87 -7.25 23.98
C ASP A 98 16.24 -6.61 24.24
N LYS A 99 16.46 -6.11 25.47
CA LYS A 99 17.68 -5.43 25.94
C LYS A 99 18.94 -6.30 25.81
N SER A 100 18.82 -7.49 25.25
CA SER A 100 19.87 -8.45 24.96
C SER A 100 20.38 -8.38 23.52
N TRP A 101 19.66 -7.79 22.56
CA TRP A 101 20.09 -7.73 21.17
C TRP A 101 21.07 -6.59 20.88
N LEU A 102 22.10 -6.89 20.09
CA LEU A 102 23.11 -5.95 19.61
C LEU A 102 23.18 -6.02 18.09
N MET A 103 23.53 -4.89 17.46
CA MET A 103 23.78 -4.79 16.02
C MET A 103 25.22 -4.34 15.77
N CYS A 104 25.89 -4.94 14.78
CA CYS A 104 27.24 -4.56 14.38
C CYS A 104 27.17 -3.46 13.31
N PRO A 105 27.69 -2.25 13.55
CA PRO A 105 27.66 -1.19 12.54
C PRO A 105 28.56 -1.48 11.33
N SER A 106 29.50 -2.42 11.44
CA SER A 106 30.44 -2.75 10.35
C SER A 106 29.89 -3.77 9.34
N CYS A 107 29.12 -4.76 9.80
CA CYS A 107 28.62 -5.84 8.94
C CYS A 107 27.12 -6.07 9.07
N GLN A 108 26.43 -5.24 9.85
CA GLN A 108 24.99 -5.28 10.10
C GLN A 108 24.47 -6.58 10.75
N GLU A 109 25.38 -7.46 11.19
CA GLU A 109 25.04 -8.64 11.97
C GLU A 109 24.29 -8.26 13.25
N VAL A 110 23.15 -8.91 13.48
CA VAL A 110 22.32 -8.73 14.67
C VAL A 110 22.38 -10.00 15.51
N TRP A 111 22.77 -9.89 16.77
CA TRP A 111 22.90 -11.05 17.64
C TRP A 111 22.45 -10.77 19.07
N LYS A 112 21.96 -11.81 19.73
CA LYS A 112 21.63 -11.78 21.15
C LYS A 112 22.91 -11.92 21.97
N SER A 113 23.16 -10.98 22.87
CA SER A 113 24.35 -10.90 23.71
C SER A 113 23.99 -10.86 25.18
N THR A 114 24.59 -11.78 25.95
CA THR A 114 24.51 -11.81 27.42
C THR A 114 25.66 -11.04 28.09
N SER A 115 26.57 -10.44 27.30
CA SER A 115 27.75 -9.74 27.84
C SER A 115 27.38 -8.44 28.56
N MET A 116 27.83 -8.30 29.81
CA MET A 116 27.72 -7.09 30.62
C MET A 116 28.98 -6.20 30.56
N TYR A 117 30.01 -6.61 29.82
CA TYR A 117 31.26 -5.86 29.72
C TYR A 117 31.13 -4.65 28.80
N GLY A 118 31.98 -3.63 29.01
CA GLY A 118 32.03 -2.42 28.18
C GLY A 118 32.42 -2.65 26.72
N MET A 119 32.95 -3.83 26.39
CA MET A 119 33.34 -4.23 25.05
C MET A 119 32.73 -5.57 24.69
N VAL A 120 32.34 -5.73 23.43
CA VAL A 120 31.81 -6.96 22.83
C VAL A 120 32.51 -7.25 21.51
N ARG A 121 32.43 -8.50 21.05
CA ARG A 121 32.86 -8.88 19.69
C ARG A 121 31.65 -9.27 18.87
N CYS A 122 31.56 -8.75 17.64
CA CYS A 122 30.58 -9.20 16.67
C CYS A 122 30.85 -10.66 16.26
N PRO A 123 29.85 -11.55 16.23
CA PRO A 123 30.04 -12.94 15.80
C PRO A 123 30.32 -13.06 14.29
N GLY A 124 29.74 -12.19 13.47
CA GLY A 124 29.94 -12.19 12.01
C GLY A 124 31.33 -11.71 11.59
N CYS A 125 31.68 -10.46 11.89
CA CYS A 125 32.95 -9.87 11.43
C CYS A 125 34.09 -9.86 12.46
N ARG A 126 33.85 -10.32 13.70
CA ARG A 126 34.83 -10.39 14.81
C ARG A 126 35.39 -9.05 15.29
N ASN A 127 34.90 -7.92 14.78
CA ASN A 127 35.28 -6.59 15.26
C ASN A 127 34.96 -6.41 16.75
N LYS A 128 35.87 -5.74 17.47
CA LYS A 128 35.67 -5.31 18.86
C LYS A 128 34.91 -3.97 18.86
N LEU A 129 33.80 -3.93 19.59
CA LEU A 129 32.88 -2.78 19.61
C LEU A 129 32.56 -2.41 21.05
N HIS A 130 32.22 -1.14 21.29
CA HIS A 130 31.64 -0.72 22.55
C HIS A 130 30.27 -1.38 22.74
N ASN A 131 30.04 -1.90 23.94
CA ASN A 131 28.73 -2.44 24.29
C ASN A 131 27.79 -1.26 24.62
N PRO A 132 26.74 -0.98 23.82
CA PRO A 132 25.85 0.15 24.03
C PRO A 132 25.08 0.07 25.36
N ARG A 133 25.08 -1.10 26.01
CA ARG A 133 24.39 -1.36 27.27
C ARG A 133 25.26 -1.13 28.51
N TYR A 134 26.55 -0.88 28.33
CA TYR A 134 27.46 -0.69 29.45
C TYR A 134 27.29 0.70 30.06
N LEU A 135 26.57 0.76 31.17
CA LEU A 135 26.51 1.95 32.02
C LEU A 135 27.70 1.92 32.98
N ARG A 136 28.53 2.96 32.96
CA ARG A 136 29.53 3.17 34.01
C ARG A 136 28.78 3.51 35.30
N SER A 137 28.78 2.59 36.26
CA SER A 137 28.41 2.92 37.65
C SER A 137 29.34 4.05 38.12
N ARG A 138 28.74 5.19 38.50
CA ARG A 138 29.45 6.27 39.20
C ARG A 138 29.56 5.94 40.68
#